data_AF-A0A9Q1BLR5-F1
#
_entry.id   AF-A0A9Q1BLR5-F1
#
_cell.length_a   1.000
_cell.length_b   1.000
_cell.length_c   1.000
_cell.angle_alpha   90.00
_cell.angle_beta   90.00
_cell.angle_gamma   90.00
#
_symmetry.space_group_name_H-M   'P 1'
#
loop_
_entity.id
_entity.type
_entity.pdbx_description
1 polymer ?
#
loop_
_entity_poly.entity_id
_entity_poly.type
_entity_poly.pdbx_seq_one_letter_code
_entity_poly.pdbx_strand_id
1 'polypeptide(L)'
;MTTPPLSCLFSRYALLIQLENNYRFTPRKLLGVHVMKKRQLSRLGYKVAEVPYYEWLPLLQQSEKKRMNYIQSKLRDADKTAEMEKGYLTT
;
A
#
# COMPACT_ATOMS: atom_id res chain seq x y z
N MET A 1 8.86 -2.39 -34.17
CA MET A 1 7.90 -3.16 -33.34
C MET A 1 8.50 -3.30 -31.95
N THR A 2 8.20 -2.37 -31.04
CA THR A 2 8.68 -2.41 -29.64
C THR A 2 7.70 -3.24 -28.82
N THR A 3 8.12 -4.44 -28.41
CA THR A 3 7.38 -5.23 -27.42
C THR A 3 7.27 -4.42 -26.13
N PRO A 4 6.07 -4.28 -25.53
CA PRO A 4 5.96 -3.65 -24.22
C PRO A 4 6.75 -4.49 -23.21
N PRO A 5 7.49 -3.87 -22.27
CA PRO A 5 8.23 -4.62 -21.28
C PRO A 5 7.29 -5.54 -20.51
N LEU A 6 7.72 -6.80 -20.26
CA LEU A 6 6.98 -7.85 -19.54
C LEU A 6 6.47 -7.42 -18.15
N SER A 7 6.92 -6.25 -17.67
CA SER A 7 6.35 -5.54 -16.53
C SER A 7 4.85 -5.25 -16.62
N CYS A 8 4.22 -5.32 -17.80
CA CYS A 8 2.78 -5.09 -17.94
C CYS A 8 1.90 -6.31 -17.62
N LEU A 9 2.46 -7.53 -17.60
CA LEU A 9 1.65 -8.76 -17.52
C LEU A 9 1.31 -9.19 -16.09
N PHE A 10 2.03 -8.70 -15.09
CA PHE A 10 1.79 -9.08 -13.69
C PHE A 10 1.62 -7.84 -12.82
N SER A 11 0.51 -7.76 -12.08
CA SER A 11 0.30 -6.72 -11.08
C SER A 11 1.32 -6.89 -9.96
N ARG A 12 2.18 -5.88 -9.76
CA ARG A 12 3.17 -5.86 -8.69
C ARG A 12 2.56 -5.21 -7.46
N TYR A 13 2.52 -5.94 -6.36
CA TYR A 13 2.03 -5.41 -5.08
C TYR A 13 3.19 -5.21 -4.11
N ALA A 14 3.11 -4.14 -3.32
CA ALA A 14 4.01 -3.90 -2.21
C ALA A 14 3.18 -3.72 -0.93
N LEU A 15 3.39 -4.61 0.04
CA LEU A 15 2.82 -4.48 1.39
C LEU A 15 3.78 -3.67 2.26
N LEU A 16 3.35 -2.48 2.67
CA LEU A 16 4.10 -1.63 3.59
C LEU A 16 3.52 -1.78 4.99
N ILE A 17 4.19 -2.58 5.82
CA ILE A 17 3.89 -2.66 7.24
C ILE A 17 4.55 -1.46 7.93
N GLN A 18 3.73 -0.59 8.50
CA GLN A 18 4.18 0.59 9.22
C GLN A 18 4.26 0.24 10.71
N LEU A 19 5.40 0.56 11.33
CA LEU A 19 5.63 0.39 12.76
C LEU A 19 5.32 1.69 13.50
N GLU A 20 5.26 1.66 14.83
CA GLU A 20 4.99 2.85 15.64
C GLU A 20 6.03 3.95 15.44
N ASN A 21 7.32 3.57 15.36
CA ASN A 21 8.43 4.49 15.11
C ASN A 21 8.41 5.12 13.71
N ASN A 22 7.54 4.66 12.80
CA ASN A 22 7.35 5.28 11.50
C ASN A 22 6.46 6.52 11.56
N TYR A 23 5.84 6.81 12.71
CA TYR A 23 4.94 7.94 12.91
C TYR A 23 5.52 8.97 13.87
N ARG A 24 5.12 10.23 13.66
CA ARG A 24 5.21 11.26 14.69
C ARG A 24 4.25 10.90 15.84
N PHE A 25 4.70 11.11 17.08
CA PHE A 25 3.94 10.79 18.29
C PHE A 25 2.56 11.49 18.35
N THR A 26 2.50 12.78 18.01
CA THR A 26 1.24 13.53 17.92
C THR A 26 1.39 14.69 16.92
N PRO A 27 0.48 14.86 15.95
CA PRO A 27 -0.51 13.88 15.48
C PRO A 27 0.16 12.65 14.85
N ARG A 28 -0.56 11.52 14.74
CA ARG A 28 -0.10 10.29 14.08
C ARG A 28 0.07 10.51 12.57
N LYS A 29 1.15 11.17 12.18
CA LYS A 29 1.54 11.43 10.80
C LYS A 29 2.76 10.58 10.46
N LEU A 30 2.68 9.89 9.32
CA LEU A 30 3.79 9.09 8.81
C LEU A 30 5.00 9.99 8.54
N LEU A 31 6.18 9.58 9.00
CA LEU A 31 7.42 10.33 8.79
C LEU A 31 7.74 10.41 7.30
N GLY A 32 8.38 11.52 6.90
CA GLY A 32 8.65 11.83 5.49
C GLY A 32 9.41 10.73 4.77
N VAL A 33 10.34 10.04 5.44
CA VAL A 33 11.11 8.93 4.85
C VAL A 33 10.21 7.77 4.39
N HIS A 34 9.16 7.44 5.13
CA HIS A 34 8.24 6.36 4.76
C HIS A 34 7.24 6.80 3.70
N VAL A 35 6.83 8.07 3.72
CA VAL A 35 6.05 8.68 2.62
C VAL A 35 6.86 8.65 1.31
N MET A 36 8.16 8.95 1.38
CA MET A 36 9.04 8.86 0.21
C MET A 36 9.18 7.43 -0.30
N LYS A 37 9.33 6.44 0.59
CA LYS A 37 9.35 5.02 0.22
C LYS A 37 8.09 4.60 -0.54
N LYS A 38 6.90 5.00 -0.04
CA LYS A 38 5.63 4.78 -0.75
C LYS A 38 5.66 5.40 -2.15
N ARG A 39 6.02 6.69 -2.24
CA ARG A 39 6.05 7.42 -3.51
C ARG A 39 6.98 6.76 -4.52
N GLN A 40 8.15 6.30 -4.09
CA GLN A 40 9.10 5.61 -4.96
C GLN A 40 8.54 4.27 -5.46
N LEU A 41 7.91 3.48 -4.61
CA LEU A 41 7.27 2.22 -5.01
C LEU A 41 6.15 2.44 -6.02
N SER A 42 5.29 3.44 -5.80
CA SER A 42 4.25 3.82 -6.75
C SER A 42 4.84 4.21 -8.11
N ARG A 43 5.94 4.98 -8.13
CA ARG A 43 6.64 5.36 -9.38
C ARG A 43 7.27 4.18 -10.12
N LEU A 44 7.62 3.12 -9.41
CA LEU A 44 8.13 1.86 -9.98
C LEU A 44 7.00 0.95 -10.51
N GLY A 45 5.73 1.40 -10.43
CA GLY A 45 4.56 0.65 -10.89
C GLY A 45 4.05 -0.38 -9.87
N TYR A 46 4.45 -0.28 -8.60
CA TYR A 46 3.87 -1.11 -7.54
C TYR A 46 2.55 -0.52 -7.05
N LYS A 47 1.56 -1.39 -6.85
CA LYS A 47 0.35 -1.09 -6.09
C LYS A 47 0.67 -1.24 -4.61
N VAL A 48 0.64 -0.12 -3.88
CA VAL A 48 1.12 -0.05 -2.51
C VAL A 48 -0.05 -0.18 -1.53
N ALA A 49 -0.06 -1.26 -0.75
CA ALA A 49 -1.01 -1.47 0.34
C ALA A 49 -0.36 -1.12 1.68
N GLU A 50 -0.90 -0.10 2.35
CA GLU A 50 -0.40 0.33 3.66
C GLU A 50 -1.10 -0.40 4.79
N VAL A 51 -0.31 -0.86 5.76
CA VAL A 51 -0.76 -1.55 6.97
C VAL A 51 -0.24 -0.77 8.19
N PRO A 52 -1.05 0.14 8.76
CA PRO A 52 -0.68 0.90 9.95
C PRO A 52 -0.57 0.01 11.20
N TYR A 53 0.42 0.30 12.07
CA TYR A 53 0.60 -0.47 13.32
C TYR A 53 -0.63 -0.45 14.21
N TYR A 54 -1.32 0.70 14.32
CA TYR A 54 -2.49 0.85 15.18
C TYR A 54 -3.72 0.07 14.69
N GLU A 55 -3.79 -0.26 13.39
CA GLU A 55 -4.82 -1.14 12.83
C GLU A 55 -4.38 -2.61 12.92
N TRP A 56 -3.09 -2.88 12.75
CA TRP A 56 -2.55 -4.24 12.72
C TRP A 56 -2.38 -4.86 14.11
N LEU A 57 -1.92 -4.10 15.11
CA LEU A 57 -1.66 -4.61 16.45
C LEU A 57 -2.91 -5.25 17.10
N PRO A 58 -4.11 -4.63 17.06
CA PRO A 58 -5.32 -5.27 17.58
C PRO A 58 -5.68 -6.57 16.84
N LEU A 59 -5.32 -6.70 15.56
CA LEU A 59 -5.61 -7.88 14.73
C LEU A 59 -4.69 -9.06 15.05
N LEU A 60 -3.51 -8.82 15.64
CA LEU A 60 -2.62 -9.91 16.07
C LEU A 60 -3.26 -10.79 17.15
N GLN A 61 -4.11 -10.20 17.99
CA GLN A 61 -4.88 -10.92 19.03
C GLN A 61 -6.13 -11.62 18.47
N GLN A 62 -6.46 -11.41 17.19
CA GLN A 62 -7.65 -11.99 16.55
C GLN A 62 -7.31 -13.29 15.79
N SER A 63 -8.35 -13.98 15.32
CA SER A 63 -8.19 -15.18 14.49
C SER A 63 -7.44 -14.90 13.18
N GLU A 64 -6.73 -15.90 12.68
CA GLU A 64 -6.01 -15.82 11.40
C GLU A 64 -6.93 -15.41 10.24
N LYS A 65 -8.18 -15.90 10.23
CA LYS A 65 -9.20 -15.51 9.24
C LYS A 65 -9.43 -14.00 9.22
N LYS A 66 -9.51 -13.35 10.38
CA LYS A 66 -9.67 -11.88 10.45
C LYS A 66 -8.44 -11.15 9.93
N ARG A 67 -7.24 -11.64 10.24
CA ARG A 67 -5.97 -11.07 9.72
C ARG A 67 -5.89 -11.17 8.21
N MET A 68 -6.25 -12.34 7.66
CA MET A 68 -6.27 -12.59 6.22
C MET A 68 -7.27 -11.67 5.51
N ASN A 69 -8.49 -11.58 6.04
CA ASN A 69 -9.52 -10.70 5.49
C ASN A 69 -9.08 -9.22 5.47
N TYR A 70 -8.38 -8.78 6.52
CA TYR A 70 -7.84 -7.43 6.58
C TYR A 70 -6.74 -7.19 5.53
N ILE A 71 -5.79 -8.12 5.34
CA ILE A 71 -4.79 -7.97 4.29
C ILE A 71 -5.45 -7.94 2.91
N GLN A 72 -6.43 -8.82 2.66
CA GLN A 72 -7.19 -8.83 1.41
C GLN A 72 -7.94 -7.52 1.17
N SER A 73 -8.54 -6.92 2.21
CA SER A 73 -9.20 -5.62 2.07
C SER A 73 -8.20 -4.51 1.74
N LYS A 74 -7.03 -4.50 2.38
CA LYS A 74 -5.96 -3.52 2.09
C LYS A 74 -5.44 -3.63 0.67
N LEU A 75 -5.28 -4.84 0.14
CA LEU A 75 -4.87 -5.06 -1.26
C LEU A 75 -5.96 -4.56 -2.23
N ARG A 76 -7.23 -4.85 -1.96
CA ARG A 76 -8.36 -4.37 -2.76
C ARG A 76 -8.47 -2.84 -2.75
N ASP A 77 -8.19 -2.20 -1.63
CA ASP A 77 -8.20 -0.72 -1.56
C ASP A 77 -7.00 -0.10 -2.29
N ALA A 78 -5.85 -0.77 -2.29
CA ALA A 78 -4.71 -0.37 -3.10
C ALA A 78 -5.00 -0.45 -4.61
N ASP A 79 -5.78 -1.44 -5.05
CA ASP A 79 -6.25 -1.54 -6.45
C ASP A 79 -7.11 -0.32 -6.84
N LYS A 80 -8.11 0.01 -6.02
CA LYS A 80 -8.99 1.17 -6.27
C LYS A 80 -8.23 2.49 -6.31
N THR A 81 -7.23 2.65 -5.44
CA THR A 81 -6.42 3.87 -5.37
C THR A 81 -5.62 4.05 -6.66
N ALA A 82 -5.02 2.97 -7.18
CA ALA A 82 -4.28 2.99 -8.44
C ALA A 82 -5.18 3.25 -9.65
N GLU A 83 -6.45 2.85 -9.60
CA GLU A 83 -7.44 3.13 -10.65
C GLU A 83 -7.91 4.59 -10.63
N MET A 84 -8.17 5.16 -9.44
CA MET A 84 -8.51 6.58 -9.30
C MET A 84 -7.38 7.48 -9.82
N GLU A 85 -6.13 7.22 -9.45
CA GLU A 85 -4.97 8.01 -9.92
C GLU A 85 -4.82 7.98 -11.45
N LYS A 86 -5.24 6.91 -12.13
CA LYS A 86 -5.25 6.83 -13.59
C LYS A 86 -6.38 7.65 -14.22
N GLY A 87 -7.57 7.65 -13.60
CA GLY A 87 -8.75 8.36 -14.12
C GLY A 87 -8.60 9.88 -14.16
N TYR A 88 -7.87 10.48 -13.21
CA TYR A 88 -7.60 11.92 -13.18
C TYR A 88 -6.57 12.40 -14.21
N LEU A 89 -5.83 11.49 -14.85
CA LEU A 89 -4.82 11.83 -15.87
C LEU A 89 -5.36 11.74 -17.32
N THR A 90 -6.64 11.38 -17.50
CA THR A 90 -7.28 11.12 -18.81
C THR A 90 -8.29 12.18 -19.27
N THR A 91 -8.36 13.34 -18.61
CA THR A 91 -9.14 14.51 -19.04
C THR A 91 -8.23 15.69 -19.32
#